data_AF-A0ABD4UTT0-F1
#
_entry.id   AF-A0ABD4UTT0-F1
#
_cell.length_a   1.000
_cell.length_b   1.000
_cell.length_c   1.000
_cell.angle_alpha   90.00
_cell.angle_beta   90.00
_cell.angle_gamma   90.00
#
_symmetry.space_group_name_H-M   'P 1'
#
loop_
_entity.id
_entity.type
_entity.pdbx_description
1 polymer ?
#
loop_
_entity_poly.entity_id
_entity_poly.type
_entity_poly.pdbx_seq_one_letter_code
_entity_poly.pdbx_strand_id
1 'polypeptide(L)' 'MKIKAAILEDMGRAGPYAASRPLKILDVELDGPGPGEVLVRIAAAGLCHS' A
#
# COMPACT_ATOMS: atom_id res chain seq x y z
N MET A 1 5.67 13.83 2.87
CA MET A 1 6.53 13.30 1.79
C MET A 1 5.66 12.52 0.84
N LYS A 2 5.65 12.88 -0.45
CA LYS A 2 4.83 12.21 -1.44
C LYS A 2 5.45 10.88 -1.89
N ILE A 3 4.72 9.77 -1.76
CA ILE A 3 5.13 8.43 -2.23
C ILE A 3 4.00 7.75 -3.00
N LYS A 4 4.33 6.71 -3.78
CA LYS A 4 3.33 5.79 -4.37
C LYS A 4 3.09 4.61 -3.45
N ALA A 5 1.83 4.28 -3.19
CA ALA A 5 1.43 3.15 -2.36
C ALA A 5 0.29 2.36 -3.01
N ALA A 6 0.24 1.05 -2.74
CA ALA A 6 -0.90 0.20 -3.08
C ALA A 6 -1.90 0.24 -1.91
N ILE A 7 -3.10 0.78 -2.16
CA ILE A 7 -4.15 0.98 -1.17
C ILE A 7 -5.33 0.05 -1.48
N LEU A 8 -5.80 -0.69 -0.48
CA LEU A 8 -7.03 -1.47 -0.56
C LEU A 8 -8.22 -0.55 -0.32
N GLU A 9 -8.91 -0.16 -1.39
CA GLU A 9 -10.07 0.74 -1.29
C GLU A 9 -11.39 0.00 -1.07
N ASP A 10 -11.51 -1.22 -1.61
CA ASP A 10 -12.75 -1.99 -1.58
C ASP A 10 -12.46 -3.42 -1.12
N MET A 11 -12.88 -3.73 0.11
CA MET A 11 -12.73 -5.05 0.72
C MET A 11 -13.85 -5.99 0.27
N GLY A 12 -13.53 -7.28 0.14
CA GLY A 12 -14.53 -8.30 -0.16
C GLY A 12 -14.98 -8.37 -1.62
N ARG A 13 -14.34 -7.63 -2.53
CA ARG A 13 -14.55 -7.80 -3.97
C ARG A 13 -14.35 -9.26 -4.36
N ALA A 14 -15.26 -9.79 -5.17
CA ALA A 14 -15.09 -11.12 -5.73
C ALA A 14 -13.87 -11.15 -6.68
N GLY A 15 -13.23 -12.31 -6.74
CA GLY A 15 -12.23 -12.60 -7.77
C GLY A 15 -12.86 -12.68 -9.17
N PRO A 16 -12.04 -12.60 -10.24
CA PRO A 16 -10.58 -12.50 -10.24
C PRO A 16 -10.06 -11.06 -10.02
N TYR A 17 -9.04 -10.89 -9.16
CA TYR A 17 -8.52 -9.57 -8.76
C TYR A 17 -7.83 -8.77 -9.86
N ALA A 18 -7.39 -9.42 -10.95
CA ALA A 18 -6.88 -8.72 -12.13
C ALA A 18 -7.96 -7.85 -12.81
N ALA A 19 -9.23 -8.28 -12.71
CA ALA A 19 -10.39 -7.57 -13.22
C ALA A 19 -11.02 -6.69 -12.14
N SER A 20 -11.24 -7.23 -10.93
CA SER A 20 -11.89 -6.49 -9.85
C SER A 20 -10.97 -5.47 -9.17
N ARG A 21 -9.64 -5.53 -9.36
CA ARG A 21 -8.68 -4.48 -8.98
C ARG A 21 -9.01 -3.79 -7.63
N PRO A 22 -9.08 -4.54 -6.53
CA PRO A 22 -9.43 -3.98 -5.21
C PRO A 22 -8.32 -3.08 -4.65
N LEU A 23 -7.07 -3.33 -5.08
CA LEU A 23 -5.91 -2.49 -4.78
C LEU A 23 -5.74 -1.42 -5.87
N LYS A 24 -5.54 -0.16 -5.46
CA LYS A 24 -5.18 0.95 -6.34
C LYS A 24 -3.82 1.52 -5.98
N ILE A 25 -3.07 1.92 -7.01
CA ILE A 25 -1.82 2.66 -6.81
C ILE A 25 -2.15 4.14 -6.73
N LEU A 26 -1.92 4.73 -5.56
CA LEU A 26 -2.21 6.12 -5.27
C LEU A 26 -0.95 6.85 -4.82
N ASP A 27 -0.91 8.16 -5.05
CA ASP A 27 0.04 9.01 -4.37
C ASP A 27 -0.50 9.33 -2.97
N VAL A 28 0.35 9.18 -1.94
CA VAL A 28 0.01 9.48 -0.55
C VAL A 28 1.06 10.39 0.06
N GLU A 29 0.64 11.22 1.01
CA GLU A 29 1.56 12.00 1.84
C GLU A 29 1.88 11.21 3.11
N LEU A 30 3.17 11.04 3.35
CA LEU A 30 3.71 10.40 4.55
C LEU A 30 4.36 11.44 5.46
N ASP A 31 3.99 11.41 6.73
CA ASP A 31 4.63 12.24 7.75
C ASP A 31 6.06 11.77 8.04
N GLY A 32 6.87 12.66 8.63
CA GLY A 32 8.20 12.28 9.09
C GLY A 32 8.15 11.30 10.27
N PRO A 33 9.22 10.52 10.52
CA PRO A 33 9.27 9.62 11.66
C PRO A 33 9.26 10.39 12.98
N GLY A 34 8.52 9.89 13.96
CA GLY A 34 8.52 10.38 15.33
C GLY A 34 9.71 9.87 16.15
N PRO A 35 9.76 10.18 17.47
CA PRO A 35 10.81 9.69 18.36
C PRO A 35 10.84 8.15 18.42
N GLY A 36 11.99 7.56 18.09
CA GLY A 36 12.17 6.11 18.08
C GLY A 36 11.70 5.40 16.79
N GLU A 37 11.18 6.13 15.82
CA GLU A 37 10.77 5.60 14.52
C GLU A 37 11.86 5.79 13.46
N VAL A 38 11.79 4.98 12.40
CA VAL A 38 12.65 5.11 11.23
C VAL A 38 11.80 5.15 9.97
N LEU A 39 12.21 6.01 9.04
CA LEU A 39 11.62 6.05 7.71
C LEU A 39 12.39 5.11 6.78
N VAL A 40 11.71 4.09 6.26
CA VAL A 40 12.31 3.08 5.39
C VAL A 40 11.84 3.25 3.95
N ARG A 41 12.80 3.32 3.02
CA ARG A 41 12.50 3.24 1.59
C ARG A 41 12.38 1.77 1.18
N ILE A 42 11.17 1.34 0.85
CA ILE A 42 10.88 -0.04 0.44
C ILE A 42 11.52 -0.32 -0.94
N ALA A 43 12.31 -1.39 -1.02
CA ALA A 43 12.91 -1.86 -2.28
C ALA A 43 12.04 -2.91 -2.98
N ALA A 44 11.38 -3.77 -2.21
CA ALA A 44 10.45 -4.80 -2.69
C ALA A 44 9.42 -5.14 -1.61
N ALA A 45 8.25 -5.64 -2.03
CA ALA A 45 7.21 -6.14 -1.16
C ALA A 45 6.67 -7.47 -1.69
N GLY A 46 6.32 -8.39 -0.79
CA GLY A 46 5.67 -9.65 -1.10
C GLY A 46 4.20 -9.64 -0.68
N LEU A 47 3.37 -10.42 -1.36
CA LEU A 47 1.99 -10.67 -0.96
C LEU A 47 1.91 -11.97 -0.15
N CYS A 48 1.32 -11.89 1.04
CA CYS A 48 1.06 -13.03 1.90
C CYS A 48 -0.43 -13.41 1.84
N HIS A 49 -0.76 -14.59 2.35
CA HIS A 49 -2.15 -15.07 2.49
C HIS A 49 -2.84 -14.57 3.76
N SER A 50 -2.07 -14.07 4.73
CA SER A 50 -2.54 -13.42 5.96
C SER A 50 -3.06 -12.03 5.68
#